data_AF-A0A3L6PEN1-F1
#
_entry.id   AF-A0A3L6PEN1-F1
#
_cell.length_a   1.000
_cell.length_b   1.000
_cell.length_c   1.000
_cell.angle_alpha   90.00
_cell.angle_beta   90.00
_cell.angle_gamma   90.00
#
_symmetry.space_group_name_H-M   'P 1'
#
loop_
_entity.id
_entity.type
_entity.pdbx_description
1 polymer ?
#
loop_
_entity_poly.entity_id
_entity_poly.type
_entity_poly.pdbx_seq_one_letter_code
_entity_poly.pdbx_strand_id
1 'polypeptide(L)'
;MPSASRRRPPPPHRRRAMLPTSSTLSVVSAPTPPKPLYLRRSLIAAALAVLLLLAAAYAPWRSDLPPAALLGRPAAPTARFYSFDLVREYPHDPDAFTQGLLYGGNDTLFESTGLYHRSSVRKVELPTGKVLVHHEMDGDMFGEGLTLLGSRLFQVTWLKNNGFIYDRHNFTKRKSFTHKMRDGWGLATDGKVLFGSDGTSKLYQMDPKSFEVMKMVTVKYQDNEVPFINELEYIDGEVWANVWQTDCIARVSPEDGQVLSWIFLHELRRNLWNSGNTVVTGKLWPKLYEIKLRPVDGPADGSVEKLCPKASFYR
;
A
#
# COMPACT_ATOMS: atom_id res chain seq x y z
N MET A 1 63.32 -38.42 -2.07
CA MET A 1 63.97 -37.09 -2.21
C MET A 1 63.10 -36.22 -3.10
N PRO A 2 63.16 -34.87 -3.06
CA PRO A 2 63.60 -33.94 -1.99
C PRO A 2 62.39 -33.45 -1.13
N SER A 3 62.43 -32.65 -0.06
CA SER A 3 63.44 -31.89 0.71
C SER A 3 63.37 -30.34 0.66
N ALA A 4 62.50 -29.73 1.49
CA ALA A 4 62.62 -28.40 2.15
C ALA A 4 61.49 -28.30 3.23
N SER A 5 61.62 -27.95 4.52
CA SER A 5 62.41 -26.95 5.29
C SER A 5 61.83 -25.53 5.26
N ARG A 6 61.74 -24.74 6.36
CA ARG A 6 61.60 -25.03 7.81
C ARG A 6 60.96 -23.79 8.51
N ARG A 7 60.24 -23.94 9.65
CA ARG A 7 59.55 -22.84 10.39
C ARG A 7 60.50 -21.94 11.23
N ARG A 8 60.07 -20.70 11.55
CA ARG A 8 60.22 -20.05 12.90
C ARG A 8 59.28 -18.82 13.10
N PRO A 9 58.92 -18.41 14.35
CA PRO A 9 57.91 -17.37 14.64
C PRO A 9 58.40 -16.14 15.48
N PRO A 10 57.55 -15.09 15.72
CA PRO A 10 57.87 -13.84 16.45
C PRO A 10 57.35 -13.79 17.91
N PRO A 11 57.71 -12.73 18.68
CA PRO A 11 56.80 -12.18 19.71
C PRO A 11 56.58 -10.62 19.62
N PRO A 12 56.74 -9.71 20.62
CA PRO A 12 55.60 -8.83 21.00
C PRO A 12 55.85 -7.30 21.24
N HIS A 13 54.78 -6.59 21.65
CA HIS A 13 54.67 -5.15 21.97
C HIS A 13 55.49 -4.61 23.18
N ARG A 14 55.63 -3.26 23.27
CA ARG A 14 55.95 -2.52 24.52
C ARG A 14 55.27 -1.12 24.60
N ARG A 15 55.09 -0.61 25.83
CA ARG A 15 54.62 0.77 26.19
C ARG A 15 55.79 1.67 26.67
N ARG A 16 55.59 2.99 26.75
CA ARG A 16 56.34 3.94 27.63
C ARG A 16 55.53 5.23 27.93
N ALA A 17 55.94 6.06 28.91
CA ALA A 17 55.21 7.25 29.38
C ALA A 17 56.08 8.29 30.15
N MET A 18 55.66 9.59 30.14
CA MET A 18 55.93 10.70 31.11
C MET A 18 57.39 11.19 31.31
N LEU A 19 57.77 12.42 31.77
CA LEU A 19 57.20 13.74 32.23
C LEU A 19 58.40 14.80 32.20
N PRO A 20 58.50 16.02 32.83
CA PRO A 20 57.60 17.02 33.48
C PRO A 20 57.86 18.53 33.09
N THR A 21 57.45 19.51 33.94
CA THR A 21 57.89 20.95 34.12
C THR A 21 57.47 22.05 33.09
N SER A 22 57.20 23.33 33.45
CA SER A 22 56.99 24.03 34.76
C SER A 22 56.25 25.40 34.64
N SER A 23 55.88 26.00 35.80
CA SER A 23 55.02 27.19 36.08
C SER A 23 55.60 28.60 35.72
N THR A 24 54.81 29.70 35.68
CA THR A 24 54.48 30.59 36.85
C THR A 24 53.37 31.66 36.57
N LEU A 25 53.11 32.56 37.54
CA LEU A 25 51.91 33.43 37.71
C LEU A 25 52.04 34.90 37.23
N SER A 26 50.96 35.68 37.38
CA SER A 26 50.71 37.03 36.83
C SER A 26 50.89 38.21 37.80
N VAL A 27 50.95 39.45 37.26
CA VAL A 27 50.96 40.74 37.98
C VAL A 27 50.04 41.76 37.28
N VAL A 28 49.47 42.71 38.03
CA VAL A 28 48.43 43.68 37.62
C VAL A 28 49.01 45.06 37.28
N SER A 29 48.31 45.86 36.46
CA SER A 29 48.59 47.29 36.24
C SER A 29 47.32 48.15 36.36
N ALA A 30 47.50 49.46 36.59
CA ALA A 30 46.50 50.40 37.12
C ALA A 30 45.65 51.13 36.04
N PRO A 31 44.45 51.66 36.39
CA PRO A 31 43.56 52.34 35.45
C PRO A 31 44.01 53.77 35.09
N THR A 32 43.59 54.24 33.91
CA THR A 32 43.82 55.61 33.41
C THR A 32 42.50 56.39 33.24
N PRO A 33 42.52 57.74 33.30
CA PRO A 33 41.30 58.56 33.40
C PRO A 33 40.50 58.66 32.09
N PRO A 34 39.18 58.94 32.16
CA PRO A 34 38.29 58.98 31.00
C PRO A 34 38.57 60.18 30.07
N LYS A 35 38.53 59.91 28.75
CA LYS A 35 38.72 60.91 27.68
C LYS A 35 37.43 61.73 27.42
N PRO A 36 37.54 62.96 26.85
CA PRO A 36 36.44 63.92 26.81
C PRO A 36 35.19 63.48 26.03
N LEU A 37 34.03 63.91 26.54
CA LEU A 37 32.68 63.48 26.15
C LEU A 37 32.25 63.77 24.70
N TYR A 38 33.00 64.55 23.93
CA TYR A 38 32.56 64.99 22.59
C TYR A 38 32.50 63.86 21.55
N LEU A 39 33.40 62.86 21.60
CA LEU A 39 33.31 61.70 20.70
C LEU A 39 32.04 60.86 20.92
N ARG A 40 31.47 60.86 22.14
CA ARG A 40 30.27 60.05 22.43
C ARG A 40 29.04 60.49 21.63
N ARG A 41 28.87 61.79 21.35
CA ARG A 41 27.68 62.26 20.58
C ARG A 41 27.69 61.76 19.14
N SER A 42 28.83 61.85 18.45
CA SER A 42 29.00 61.35 17.08
C SER A 42 28.85 59.82 17.01
N LEU A 43 29.42 59.09 17.97
CA LEU A 43 29.32 57.64 18.03
C LEU A 43 27.90 57.16 18.39
N ILE A 44 27.15 57.88 19.23
CA ILE A 44 25.74 57.57 19.51
C ILE A 44 24.89 57.79 18.25
N ALA A 45 25.10 58.87 17.49
CA ALA A 45 24.38 59.09 16.23
C ALA A 45 24.67 57.98 15.20
N ALA A 46 25.95 57.58 15.04
CA ALA A 46 26.33 56.48 14.17
C ALA A 46 25.75 55.13 14.64
N ALA A 47 25.78 54.84 15.94
CA ALA A 47 25.21 53.63 16.51
C ALA A 47 23.68 53.56 16.34
N LEU A 48 22.97 54.68 16.48
CA LEU A 48 21.53 54.77 16.22
C LEU A 48 21.20 54.56 14.73
N ALA A 49 22.00 55.11 13.81
CA ALA A 49 21.84 54.86 12.38
C ALA A 49 22.06 53.38 12.02
N VAL A 50 23.09 52.74 12.59
CA VAL A 50 23.35 51.30 12.42
C VAL A 50 22.24 50.45 13.05
N LEU A 51 21.72 50.82 14.23
CA LEU A 51 20.57 50.14 14.86
C LEU A 51 19.29 50.27 14.04
N LEU A 52 19.03 51.43 13.42
CA LEU A 52 17.89 51.62 12.51
C LEU A 52 18.03 50.78 11.22
N LEU A 53 19.23 50.71 10.65
CA LEU A 53 19.50 49.86 9.48
C LEU A 53 19.41 48.36 9.81
N LEU A 54 19.89 47.93 10.99
CA LEU A 54 19.71 46.55 11.46
C LEU A 54 18.25 46.23 11.77
N ALA A 55 17.49 47.16 12.36
CA ALA A 55 16.06 47.00 12.59
C ALA A 55 15.26 46.91 11.28
N ALA A 56 15.64 47.69 10.26
CA ALA A 56 15.07 47.60 8.91
C ALA A 56 15.44 46.27 8.22
N ALA A 57 16.68 45.78 8.39
CA ALA A 57 17.10 44.48 7.86
C ALA A 57 16.42 43.29 8.56
N TYR A 58 16.00 43.43 9.82
CA TYR A 58 15.18 42.44 10.55
C TYR A 58 13.67 42.60 10.32
N ALA A 59 13.21 43.71 9.74
CA ALA A 59 11.78 43.97 9.52
C ALA A 59 11.03 42.90 8.68
N PRO A 60 11.60 42.27 7.64
CA PRO A 60 10.89 41.23 6.87
C PRO A 60 10.85 39.86 7.57
N TRP A 61 11.42 39.70 8.77
CA TRP A 61 11.36 38.47 9.56
C TRP A 61 10.35 38.55 10.72
N ARG A 62 9.42 39.51 10.68
CA ARG A 62 8.17 39.47 11.47
C ARG A 62 7.10 38.64 10.78
N SER A 63 7.30 37.32 10.85
CA SER A 63 6.24 36.32 10.86
C SER A 63 5.14 36.47 9.80
N ASP A 64 5.37 35.89 8.62
CA ASP A 64 4.31 35.18 7.90
C ASP A 64 3.87 33.95 8.72
N LEU A 65 3.21 34.22 9.86
CA LEU A 65 2.38 33.23 10.51
C LEU A 65 1.17 33.03 9.60
N PRO A 66 0.95 31.85 8.99
CA PRO A 66 -0.27 31.60 8.25
C PRO A 66 -1.46 31.80 9.22
N PRO A 67 -2.58 32.37 8.74
CA PRO A 67 -3.69 32.75 9.61
C PRO A 67 -4.17 31.55 10.42
N ALA A 68 -4.01 31.61 11.74
CA ALA A 68 -4.29 30.54 12.70
C ALA A 68 -5.81 30.35 12.94
N ALA A 69 -6.57 30.25 11.86
CA ALA A 69 -8.01 30.03 11.84
C ALA A 69 -8.52 29.28 10.58
N LEU A 70 -7.65 28.66 9.78
CA LEU A 70 -8.04 27.38 9.18
C LEU A 70 -7.98 26.30 10.28
N LEU A 71 -8.96 26.37 11.18
CA LEU A 71 -9.47 25.18 11.84
C LEU A 71 -9.93 24.28 10.70
N GLY A 72 -9.09 23.31 10.33
CA GLY A 72 -9.50 22.27 9.41
C GLY A 72 -10.79 21.68 9.96
N ARG A 73 -11.88 21.72 9.18
CA ARG A 73 -13.10 20.96 9.50
C ARG A 73 -12.62 19.56 9.90
N PRO A 74 -12.93 19.05 11.10
CA PRO A 74 -12.54 17.69 11.47
C PRO A 74 -13.05 16.80 10.34
N ALA A 75 -12.12 16.06 9.71
CA ALA A 75 -12.42 15.32 8.49
C ALA A 75 -13.69 14.49 8.75
N ALA A 76 -14.72 14.72 7.93
CA ALA A 76 -16.06 14.22 8.20
C ALA A 76 -15.97 12.71 8.50
N PRO A 77 -16.36 12.24 9.70
CA PRO A 77 -15.85 10.99 10.25
C PRO A 77 -15.92 9.86 9.24
N THR A 78 -14.76 9.36 8.82
CA THR A 78 -14.67 8.38 7.72
C THR A 78 -15.58 7.21 8.04
N ALA A 79 -16.63 7.04 7.23
CA ALA A 79 -17.70 6.11 7.56
C ALA A 79 -17.11 4.70 7.67
N ARG A 80 -17.28 4.06 8.83
CA ARG A 80 -16.75 2.70 9.07
C ARG A 80 -17.49 1.64 8.26
N PHE A 81 -18.63 1.99 7.70
CA PHE A 81 -19.54 1.08 7.01
C PHE A 81 -20.15 1.75 5.78
N TYR A 82 -20.22 0.99 4.69
CA TYR A 82 -20.79 1.39 3.42
C TYR A 82 -21.77 0.32 2.93
N SER A 83 -22.96 0.77 2.52
CA SER A 83 -23.78 0.08 1.52
C SER A 83 -23.40 0.69 0.15
N PHE A 84 -24.23 0.50 -0.86
CA PHE A 84 -23.99 1.00 -2.21
C PHE A 84 -25.27 1.54 -2.86
N ASP A 85 -25.08 2.50 -3.75
CA ASP A 85 -26.04 2.94 -4.77
C ASP A 85 -25.72 2.26 -6.11
N LEU A 86 -26.56 2.55 -7.11
CA LEU A 86 -26.88 1.65 -8.21
C LEU A 86 -27.03 2.40 -9.57
N VAL A 87 -25.91 2.66 -10.26
CA VAL A 87 -25.73 3.38 -11.56
C VAL A 87 -25.88 2.53 -12.88
N ARG A 88 -24.98 1.60 -13.25
CA ARG A 88 -25.02 0.68 -14.43
C ARG A 88 -24.73 -0.81 -14.13
N GLU A 89 -25.32 -1.72 -14.92
CA GLU A 89 -24.88 -3.13 -15.05
C GLU A 89 -24.12 -3.36 -16.36
N TYR A 90 -23.36 -4.45 -16.43
CA TYR A 90 -22.73 -4.99 -17.64
C TYR A 90 -22.94 -6.50 -17.76
N PRO A 91 -22.96 -7.09 -18.97
CA PRO A 91 -22.96 -8.55 -19.14
C PRO A 91 -21.66 -9.17 -18.61
N HIS A 92 -21.74 -10.37 -18.05
CA HIS A 92 -20.58 -11.18 -17.67
C HIS A 92 -20.76 -12.61 -18.17
N ASP A 93 -19.64 -13.30 -18.37
CA ASP A 93 -19.63 -14.71 -18.78
C ASP A 93 -20.11 -15.60 -17.60
N PRO A 94 -21.29 -16.25 -17.68
CA PRO A 94 -21.79 -17.10 -16.60
C PRO A 94 -20.95 -18.38 -16.45
N ASP A 95 -20.15 -18.74 -17.45
CA ASP A 95 -19.22 -19.87 -17.40
C ASP A 95 -17.87 -19.50 -16.75
N ALA A 96 -17.65 -18.22 -16.39
CA ALA A 96 -16.42 -17.72 -15.79
C ALA A 96 -16.37 -17.90 -14.26
N PHE A 97 -15.44 -18.73 -13.81
CA PHE A 97 -15.14 -18.87 -12.38
C PHE A 97 -14.11 -17.83 -11.96
N THR A 98 -14.50 -16.55 -11.94
CA THR A 98 -13.64 -15.39 -11.66
C THR A 98 -12.85 -15.55 -10.37
N GLN A 99 -11.54 -15.30 -10.44
CA GLN A 99 -10.61 -15.30 -9.31
C GLN A 99 -9.67 -14.09 -9.24
N GLY A 100 -9.58 -13.31 -10.32
CA GLY A 100 -8.92 -12.00 -10.31
C GLY A 100 -9.57 -11.08 -11.33
N LEU A 101 -9.86 -9.83 -10.99
CA LEU A 101 -10.56 -8.90 -11.88
C LEU A 101 -10.08 -7.46 -11.70
N LEU A 102 -9.65 -6.80 -12.78
CA LEU A 102 -9.14 -5.43 -12.74
C LEU A 102 -9.57 -4.60 -13.95
N TYR A 103 -9.68 -3.28 -13.76
CA TYR A 103 -9.96 -2.35 -14.86
C TYR A 103 -8.67 -1.90 -15.56
N GLY A 104 -8.54 -2.26 -16.84
CA GLY A 104 -7.37 -1.95 -17.67
C GLY A 104 -7.37 -0.55 -18.28
N GLY A 105 -8.42 0.25 -18.08
CA GLY A 105 -8.67 1.51 -18.80
C GLY A 105 -9.31 1.29 -20.17
N ASN A 106 -9.93 2.34 -20.72
CA ASN A 106 -10.60 2.34 -22.04
C ASN A 106 -11.55 1.16 -22.23
N ASP A 107 -12.53 1.01 -21.33
CA ASP A 107 -13.59 -0.01 -21.37
C ASP A 107 -13.07 -1.46 -21.51
N THR A 108 -11.82 -1.69 -21.07
CA THR A 108 -11.18 -3.00 -21.01
C THR A 108 -11.10 -3.48 -19.56
N LEU A 109 -11.60 -4.69 -19.30
CA LEU A 109 -11.26 -5.46 -18.11
C LEU A 109 -10.13 -6.46 -18.44
N PHE A 110 -9.38 -6.85 -17.42
CA PHE A 110 -8.65 -8.11 -17.43
C PHE A 110 -9.18 -9.03 -16.33
N GLU A 111 -9.38 -10.29 -16.68
CA GLU A 111 -9.97 -11.31 -15.79
C GLU A 111 -9.04 -12.54 -15.72
N SER A 112 -8.94 -13.15 -14.55
CA SER A 112 -8.42 -14.50 -14.35
C SER A 112 -9.56 -15.42 -13.91
N THR A 113 -9.71 -16.54 -14.60
CA THR A 113 -10.63 -17.61 -14.22
C THR A 113 -9.90 -18.81 -13.63
N GLY A 114 -10.52 -19.43 -12.64
CA GLY A 114 -10.10 -20.70 -12.06
C GLY A 114 -10.71 -21.93 -12.73
N LEU A 115 -10.74 -23.04 -11.96
CA LEU A 115 -11.10 -24.41 -12.35
C LEU A 115 -10.06 -25.10 -13.25
N TYR A 116 -9.69 -26.33 -12.87
CA TYR A 116 -8.83 -27.19 -13.69
C TYR A 116 -9.41 -27.39 -15.10
N HIS A 117 -8.54 -27.45 -16.11
CA HIS A 117 -8.90 -27.48 -17.54
C HIS A 117 -9.76 -26.31 -18.07
N ARG A 118 -10.06 -25.29 -17.26
CA ARG A 118 -10.85 -24.09 -17.65
C ARG A 118 -10.25 -22.76 -17.19
N SER A 119 -9.09 -22.82 -16.53
CA SER A 119 -8.41 -21.63 -16.02
C SER A 119 -7.79 -20.82 -17.16
N SER A 120 -7.95 -19.50 -17.12
CA SER A 120 -7.53 -18.62 -18.22
C SER A 120 -7.21 -17.21 -17.74
N VAL A 121 -6.39 -16.49 -18.50
CA VAL A 121 -6.27 -15.02 -18.43
C VAL A 121 -6.95 -14.42 -19.64
N ARG A 122 -7.81 -13.41 -19.42
CA ARG A 122 -8.72 -12.84 -20.41
C ARG A 122 -8.57 -11.33 -20.49
N LYS A 123 -8.80 -10.78 -21.68
CA LYS A 123 -9.07 -9.36 -21.93
C LYS A 123 -10.54 -9.26 -22.37
N VAL A 124 -11.34 -8.48 -21.66
CA VAL A 124 -12.80 -8.41 -21.85
C VAL A 124 -13.22 -6.97 -22.14
N GLU A 125 -14.18 -6.79 -23.06
CA GLU A 125 -14.85 -5.53 -23.36
C GLU A 125 -15.97 -5.28 -22.34
N LEU A 126 -15.80 -4.27 -21.47
CA LEU A 126 -16.71 -3.98 -20.35
C LEU A 126 -18.18 -3.77 -20.80
N PRO A 127 -18.50 -2.94 -21.83
CA PRO A 127 -19.87 -2.73 -22.29
C PRO A 127 -20.65 -3.99 -22.71
N THR A 128 -19.95 -5.05 -23.14
CA THR A 128 -20.58 -6.22 -23.79
C THR A 128 -20.31 -7.54 -23.07
N GLY A 129 -19.38 -7.59 -22.12
CA GLY A 129 -18.86 -8.83 -21.53
C GLY A 129 -18.04 -9.68 -22.51
N LYS A 130 -17.72 -9.17 -23.71
CA LYS A 130 -17.09 -9.96 -24.77
C LYS A 130 -15.60 -10.18 -24.51
N VAL A 131 -15.19 -11.44 -24.44
CA VAL A 131 -13.76 -11.82 -24.45
C VAL A 131 -13.14 -11.43 -25.80
N LEU A 132 -12.18 -10.51 -25.77
CA LEU A 132 -11.44 -10.02 -26.94
C LEU A 132 -10.18 -10.83 -27.22
N VAL A 133 -9.50 -11.27 -26.16
CA VAL A 133 -8.30 -12.12 -26.17
C VAL A 133 -8.36 -13.00 -24.93
N HIS A 134 -7.95 -14.26 -25.03
CA HIS A 134 -7.72 -15.11 -23.85
C HIS A 134 -6.45 -15.95 -24.04
N HIS A 135 -5.93 -16.46 -22.94
CA HIS A 135 -4.88 -17.47 -22.88
C HIS A 135 -5.31 -18.53 -21.87
N GLU A 136 -5.54 -19.75 -22.35
CA GLU A 136 -5.82 -20.91 -21.51
C GLU A 136 -4.56 -21.34 -20.75
N MET A 137 -4.74 -21.83 -19.53
CA MET A 137 -3.66 -22.37 -18.70
C MET A 137 -3.54 -23.88 -18.91
N ASP A 138 -2.39 -24.45 -18.55
CA ASP A 138 -2.20 -25.90 -18.56
C ASP A 138 -3.20 -26.58 -17.61
N GLY A 139 -3.76 -27.72 -18.02
CA GLY A 139 -4.98 -28.27 -17.39
C GLY A 139 -4.86 -28.64 -15.91
N ASP A 140 -3.64 -28.91 -15.41
CA ASP A 140 -3.34 -29.19 -14.00
C ASP A 140 -3.15 -27.92 -13.14
N MET A 141 -3.23 -26.74 -13.76
CA MET A 141 -3.19 -25.45 -13.09
C MET A 141 -4.61 -24.96 -12.79
N PHE A 142 -4.74 -24.25 -11.67
CA PHE A 142 -5.94 -23.53 -11.29
C PHE A 142 -5.55 -22.05 -11.14
N GLY A 143 -6.12 -21.19 -11.99
CA GLY A 143 -5.84 -19.75 -12.02
C GLY A 143 -6.48 -19.02 -10.84
N GLU A 144 -5.72 -18.16 -10.20
CA GLU A 144 -6.17 -17.34 -9.06
C GLU A 144 -5.96 -15.84 -9.36
N GLY A 145 -5.81 -14.99 -8.34
CA GLY A 145 -5.74 -13.53 -8.44
C GLY A 145 -4.80 -12.97 -9.50
N LEU A 146 -5.19 -11.82 -10.06
CA LEU A 146 -4.57 -11.17 -11.22
C LEU A 146 -4.41 -9.68 -10.96
N THR A 147 -3.22 -9.12 -11.21
CA THR A 147 -3.02 -7.65 -11.17
C THR A 147 -2.20 -7.14 -12.35
N LEU A 148 -2.27 -5.84 -12.63
CA LEU A 148 -1.68 -5.17 -13.79
C LEU A 148 -0.67 -4.10 -13.36
N LEU A 149 0.62 -4.41 -13.49
CA LEU A 149 1.70 -3.48 -13.18
C LEU A 149 2.44 -3.04 -14.46
N GLY A 150 2.03 -1.87 -14.96
CA GLY A 150 2.53 -1.26 -16.20
C GLY A 150 1.99 -1.98 -17.45
N SER A 151 2.87 -2.62 -18.21
CA SER A 151 2.52 -3.45 -19.38
C SER A 151 2.42 -4.95 -19.06
N ARG A 152 2.60 -5.34 -17.79
CA ARG A 152 2.67 -6.74 -17.36
C ARG A 152 1.50 -7.09 -16.45
N LEU A 153 0.74 -8.12 -16.82
CA LEU A 153 -0.18 -8.80 -15.91
C LEU A 153 0.61 -9.82 -15.08
N PHE A 154 0.23 -10.00 -13.82
CA PHE A 154 0.76 -11.00 -12.91
C PHE A 154 -0.39 -11.81 -12.35
N GLN A 155 -0.30 -13.14 -12.43
CA GLN A 155 -1.32 -14.09 -11.98
C GLN A 155 -0.69 -15.06 -10.98
N VAL A 156 -1.40 -15.41 -9.89
CA VAL A 156 -1.05 -16.52 -8.99
C VAL A 156 -1.86 -17.78 -9.29
N THR A 157 -1.53 -18.91 -8.66
CA THR A 157 -2.24 -20.17 -8.83
C THR A 157 -2.50 -20.89 -7.51
N TRP A 158 -3.61 -21.63 -7.44
CA TRP A 158 -4.06 -22.30 -6.23
C TRP A 158 -3.20 -23.50 -5.84
N LEU A 159 -2.94 -23.67 -4.55
CA LEU A 159 -2.12 -24.72 -3.91
C LEU A 159 -0.67 -24.81 -4.39
N LYS A 160 -0.17 -23.82 -5.15
CA LYS A 160 1.16 -23.82 -5.76
C LYS A 160 1.78 -22.43 -5.62
N ASN A 161 2.98 -22.30 -5.07
CA ASN A 161 3.63 -20.99 -4.87
C ASN A 161 4.20 -20.35 -6.17
N ASN A 162 3.77 -20.83 -7.34
CA ASN A 162 4.16 -20.27 -8.64
C ASN A 162 3.07 -19.33 -9.18
N GLY A 163 3.52 -18.35 -9.95
CA GLY A 163 2.67 -17.46 -10.72
C GLY A 163 3.19 -17.26 -12.14
N PHE A 164 2.43 -16.54 -12.95
CA PHE A 164 2.76 -16.24 -14.34
C PHE A 164 2.68 -14.74 -14.65
N ILE A 165 3.56 -14.29 -15.54
CA ILE A 165 3.64 -12.90 -16.02
C ILE A 165 3.27 -12.89 -17.50
N TYR A 166 2.32 -12.04 -17.90
CA TYR A 166 1.83 -11.92 -19.28
C TYR A 166 1.99 -10.50 -19.82
N ASP A 167 2.19 -10.37 -21.13
CA ASP A 167 2.13 -9.06 -21.82
C ASP A 167 0.67 -8.63 -21.99
N ARG A 168 0.29 -7.45 -21.46
CA ARG A 168 -1.13 -7.02 -21.40
C ARG A 168 -1.82 -6.86 -22.76
N HIS A 169 -1.08 -6.87 -23.87
CA HIS A 169 -1.64 -6.60 -25.20
C HIS A 169 -2.05 -7.88 -25.93
N ASN A 170 -1.36 -9.00 -25.70
CA ASN A 170 -1.53 -10.24 -26.48
C ASN A 170 -1.23 -11.54 -25.69
N PHE A 171 -0.81 -11.44 -24.43
CA PHE A 171 -0.40 -12.53 -23.54
C PHE A 171 0.80 -13.39 -24.00
N THR A 172 1.43 -13.12 -25.15
CA THR A 172 2.42 -14.03 -25.80
C THR A 172 3.81 -14.08 -25.14
N LYS A 173 3.98 -13.58 -23.91
CA LYS A 173 5.28 -13.52 -23.19
C LYS A 173 5.20 -14.12 -21.80
N ARG A 174 4.50 -15.26 -21.67
CA ARG A 174 4.37 -16.03 -20.43
C ARG A 174 5.75 -16.31 -19.82
N LYS A 175 6.05 -15.70 -18.67
CA LYS A 175 7.16 -16.09 -17.78
C LYS A 175 6.57 -16.65 -16.49
N SER A 176 7.23 -17.62 -15.88
CA SER A 176 6.92 -18.04 -14.50
C SER A 176 7.65 -17.18 -13.47
N PHE A 177 7.09 -17.13 -12.26
CA PHE A 177 7.76 -16.66 -11.04
C PHE A 177 7.36 -17.54 -9.85
N THR A 178 8.00 -17.33 -8.69
CA THR A 178 7.67 -18.01 -7.43
C THR A 178 7.59 -16.99 -6.31
N HIS A 179 6.52 -17.01 -5.52
CA HIS A 179 6.29 -16.11 -4.38
C HIS A 179 6.51 -16.81 -3.03
N LYS A 180 6.48 -16.05 -1.92
CA LYS A 180 6.63 -16.59 -0.55
C LYS A 180 5.33 -16.60 0.28
N MET A 181 4.21 -16.17 -0.29
CA MET A 181 2.87 -16.38 0.28
C MET A 181 2.58 -17.90 0.37
N ARG A 182 1.76 -18.35 1.34
CA ARG A 182 1.60 -19.79 1.62
C ARG A 182 0.82 -20.53 0.52
N ASP A 183 -0.16 -19.83 -0.02
CA ASP A 183 -0.96 -20.14 -1.21
C ASP A 183 -1.00 -18.86 -2.08
N GLY A 184 -1.76 -18.82 -3.18
CA GLY A 184 -1.96 -17.60 -3.95
C GLY A 184 -3.43 -17.40 -4.30
N TRP A 185 -4.09 -16.41 -3.68
CA TRP A 185 -5.53 -16.16 -3.82
C TRP A 185 -5.82 -14.85 -4.56
N GLY A 186 -5.40 -13.70 -4.03
CA GLY A 186 -5.60 -12.38 -4.65
C GLY A 186 -4.29 -11.66 -4.95
N LEU A 187 -4.33 -10.67 -5.87
CA LEU A 187 -3.22 -9.77 -6.20
C LEU A 187 -3.73 -8.36 -6.50
N ALA A 188 -3.04 -7.32 -6.00
CA ALA A 188 -3.28 -5.91 -6.36
C ALA A 188 -1.94 -5.14 -6.53
N THR A 189 -1.96 -3.86 -6.91
CA THR A 189 -0.74 -3.02 -7.00
C THR A 189 -1.00 -1.53 -6.82
N ASP A 190 -0.10 -0.82 -6.13
CA ASP A 190 -0.05 0.66 -6.08
C ASP A 190 0.66 1.28 -7.29
N GLY A 191 0.99 0.48 -8.31
CA GLY A 191 1.85 0.85 -9.42
C GLY A 191 3.36 0.75 -9.12
N LYS A 192 3.76 0.28 -7.93
CA LYS A 192 5.17 0.10 -7.52
C LYS A 192 5.45 -1.30 -6.98
N VAL A 193 4.58 -1.82 -6.11
CA VAL A 193 4.71 -3.12 -5.42
C VAL A 193 3.55 -4.04 -5.79
N LEU A 194 3.70 -5.35 -5.58
CA LEU A 194 2.59 -6.29 -5.65
C LEU A 194 2.03 -6.52 -4.24
N PHE A 195 0.73 -6.27 -4.05
CA PHE A 195 0.00 -6.78 -2.91
C PHE A 195 -0.49 -8.21 -3.21
N GLY A 196 -0.60 -9.06 -2.20
CA GLY A 196 -1.15 -10.40 -2.38
C GLY A 196 -1.72 -11.01 -1.10
N SER A 197 -2.59 -12.01 -1.28
CA SER A 197 -3.30 -12.75 -0.24
C SER A 197 -3.26 -14.26 -0.49
N ASP A 198 -3.51 -15.06 0.54
CA ASP A 198 -3.42 -16.52 0.51
C ASP A 198 -4.53 -17.22 1.32
N GLY A 199 -5.69 -16.58 1.48
CA GLY A 199 -6.82 -17.10 2.25
C GLY A 199 -6.62 -17.07 3.77
N THR A 200 -5.41 -16.75 4.26
CA THR A 200 -5.20 -16.42 5.68
C THR A 200 -5.57 -14.96 5.96
N SER A 201 -5.36 -14.52 7.21
CA SER A 201 -5.42 -13.13 7.63
C SER A 201 -4.16 -12.32 7.27
N LYS A 202 -3.35 -12.75 6.31
CA LYS A 202 -2.10 -12.05 5.90
C LYS A 202 -2.27 -11.30 4.59
N LEU A 203 -1.85 -10.04 4.61
CA LEU A 203 -1.65 -9.21 3.42
C LEU A 203 -0.14 -9.03 3.22
N TYR A 204 0.33 -9.44 2.04
CA TYR A 204 1.73 -9.43 1.64
C TYR A 204 2.02 -8.22 0.75
N GLN A 205 3.20 -7.60 0.90
CA GLN A 205 3.78 -6.67 -0.07
C GLN A 205 5.06 -7.28 -0.64
N MET A 206 5.16 -7.40 -1.97
CA MET A 206 6.24 -8.09 -2.68
C MET A 206 6.88 -7.20 -3.76
N ASP A 207 8.20 -7.35 -3.96
CA ASP A 207 8.90 -6.65 -5.05
C ASP A 207 8.56 -7.30 -6.41
N PRO A 208 8.21 -6.51 -7.45
CA PRO A 208 7.75 -7.01 -8.76
C PRO A 208 8.87 -7.48 -9.71
N LYS A 209 10.08 -7.73 -9.19
CA LYS A 209 11.25 -8.24 -9.92
C LYS A 209 11.84 -9.48 -9.23
N SER A 210 11.94 -9.48 -7.90
CA SER A 210 12.46 -10.61 -7.11
C SER A 210 11.38 -11.51 -6.52
N PHE A 211 10.15 -11.01 -6.35
CA PHE A 211 9.02 -11.70 -5.70
C PHE A 211 9.27 -12.06 -4.22
N GLU A 212 10.28 -11.45 -3.61
CA GLU A 212 10.53 -11.49 -2.18
C GLU A 212 9.55 -10.58 -1.43
N VAL A 213 9.13 -11.01 -0.24
CA VAL A 213 8.20 -10.27 0.62
C VAL A 213 8.95 -9.17 1.35
N MET A 214 8.63 -7.90 1.05
CA MET A 214 9.22 -6.72 1.68
C MET A 214 8.54 -6.38 3.02
N LYS A 215 7.23 -6.62 3.10
CA LYS A 215 6.39 -6.33 4.26
C LYS A 215 5.22 -7.30 4.30
N MET A 216 4.78 -7.68 5.50
CA MET A 216 3.62 -8.53 5.73
C MET A 216 2.87 -7.98 6.94
N VAL A 217 1.56 -7.78 6.81
CA VAL A 217 0.69 -7.32 7.90
C VAL A 217 -0.40 -8.36 8.16
N THR A 218 -0.92 -8.38 9.39
CA THR A 218 -2.16 -9.12 9.69
C THR A 218 -3.33 -8.19 9.37
N VAL A 219 -4.25 -8.62 8.51
CA VAL A 219 -5.53 -7.94 8.31
C VAL A 219 -6.38 -8.08 9.57
N LYS A 220 -6.75 -6.96 10.18
CA LYS A 220 -7.48 -6.92 11.46
C LYS A 220 -8.63 -5.93 11.43
N TYR A 221 -9.71 -6.26 12.13
CA TYR A 221 -10.76 -5.31 12.46
C TYR A 221 -10.95 -5.29 13.97
N GLN A 222 -10.79 -4.10 14.58
CA GLN A 222 -10.55 -3.96 16.01
C GLN A 222 -9.34 -4.83 16.41
N ASP A 223 -9.42 -5.65 17.46
CA ASP A 223 -8.32 -6.54 17.87
C ASP A 223 -8.30 -7.90 17.12
N ASN A 224 -9.39 -8.24 16.44
CA ASN A 224 -9.60 -9.54 15.79
C ASN A 224 -8.95 -9.63 14.40
N GLU A 225 -8.39 -10.80 14.06
CA GLU A 225 -7.91 -11.07 12.70
C GLU A 225 -9.09 -11.33 11.74
N VAL A 226 -8.95 -10.90 10.48
CA VAL A 226 -9.92 -11.18 9.40
C VAL A 226 -9.32 -12.25 8.47
N PRO A 227 -9.70 -13.53 8.61
CA PRO A 227 -9.25 -14.60 7.72
C PRO A 227 -10.00 -14.58 6.38
N PHE A 228 -9.64 -15.48 5.45
CA PHE A 228 -10.28 -15.65 4.15
C PHE A 228 -10.18 -14.43 3.22
N ILE A 229 -9.10 -13.67 3.35
CA ILE A 229 -8.72 -12.60 2.41
C ILE A 229 -8.46 -13.22 1.03
N ASN A 230 -9.28 -12.83 0.04
CA ASN A 230 -9.30 -13.38 -1.31
C ASN A 230 -8.83 -12.33 -2.32
N GLU A 231 -9.50 -12.22 -3.48
CA GLU A 231 -9.46 -11.14 -4.47
C GLU A 231 -9.17 -9.75 -3.86
N LEU A 232 -8.29 -8.99 -4.51
CA LEU A 232 -7.78 -7.70 -4.04
C LEU A 232 -7.80 -6.66 -5.19
N GLU A 233 -8.17 -5.43 -4.89
CA GLU A 233 -7.92 -4.26 -5.74
C GLU A 233 -7.30 -3.12 -4.91
N TYR A 234 -6.50 -2.26 -5.53
CA TYR A 234 -5.88 -1.11 -4.82
C TYR A 234 -6.56 0.20 -5.22
N ILE A 235 -7.16 0.90 -4.24
CA ILE A 235 -7.98 2.10 -4.48
C ILE A 235 -7.62 3.18 -3.45
N ASP A 236 -7.25 4.37 -3.94
CA ASP A 236 -7.05 5.61 -3.16
C ASP A 236 -6.18 5.51 -1.89
N GLY A 237 -5.20 4.58 -1.88
CA GLY A 237 -4.28 4.35 -0.76
C GLY A 237 -4.52 3.03 -0.01
N GLU A 238 -5.64 2.37 -0.26
CA GLU A 238 -6.14 1.20 0.46
C GLU A 238 -6.05 -0.07 -0.41
N VAL A 239 -5.93 -1.23 0.23
CA VAL A 239 -6.20 -2.51 -0.42
C VAL A 239 -7.62 -2.93 -0.07
N TRP A 240 -8.50 -2.98 -1.06
CA TRP A 240 -9.85 -3.51 -0.92
C TRP A 240 -9.77 -5.03 -1.13
N ALA A 241 -10.37 -5.80 -0.22
CA ALA A 241 -10.26 -7.25 -0.23
C ALA A 241 -11.61 -7.94 -0.05
N ASN A 242 -11.98 -8.85 -0.95
CA ASN A 242 -13.10 -9.75 -0.72
C ASN A 242 -12.80 -10.71 0.43
N VAL A 243 -13.74 -10.87 1.35
CA VAL A 243 -13.67 -11.90 2.40
C VAL A 243 -14.49 -13.12 1.95
N TRP A 244 -13.80 -14.21 1.60
CA TRP A 244 -14.45 -15.38 1.00
C TRP A 244 -15.49 -16.03 1.93
N GLN A 245 -16.52 -16.62 1.31
CA GLN A 245 -17.77 -17.08 1.93
C GLN A 245 -18.69 -15.98 2.51
N THR A 246 -18.35 -14.70 2.40
CA THR A 246 -19.21 -13.56 2.81
C THR A 246 -19.62 -12.71 1.61
N ASP A 247 -20.56 -11.79 1.84
CA ASP A 247 -20.96 -10.75 0.87
C ASP A 247 -20.35 -9.39 1.23
N CYS A 248 -19.06 -9.38 1.53
CA CYS A 248 -18.36 -8.20 2.03
C CYS A 248 -16.98 -7.98 1.41
N ILE A 249 -16.61 -6.70 1.35
CA ILE A 249 -15.26 -6.24 1.04
C ILE A 249 -14.74 -5.45 2.25
N ALA A 250 -13.55 -5.80 2.71
CA ALA A 250 -12.81 -5.05 3.73
C ALA A 250 -11.94 -4.00 3.04
N ARG A 251 -11.98 -2.75 3.50
CA ARG A 251 -11.07 -1.67 3.04
C ARG A 251 -9.89 -1.60 3.99
N VAL A 252 -8.75 -2.15 3.58
CA VAL A 252 -7.59 -2.44 4.42
C VAL A 252 -6.51 -1.38 4.23
N SER A 253 -5.97 -0.85 5.34
CA SER A 253 -4.71 -0.11 5.36
C SER A 253 -3.54 -1.07 5.04
N PRO A 254 -2.80 -0.88 3.93
CA PRO A 254 -1.63 -1.72 3.62
C PRO A 254 -0.46 -1.49 4.57
N GLU A 255 -0.49 -0.43 5.39
CA GLU A 255 0.63 -0.03 6.24
C GLU A 255 0.68 -0.76 7.59
N ASP A 256 -0.47 -1.12 8.16
CA ASP A 256 -0.60 -1.82 9.45
C ASP A 256 -1.56 -3.02 9.41
N GLY A 257 -2.35 -3.16 8.33
CA GLY A 257 -3.36 -4.20 8.18
C GLY A 257 -4.72 -3.85 8.78
N GLN A 258 -4.91 -2.65 9.32
CA GLN A 258 -6.18 -2.27 9.94
C GLN A 258 -7.27 -2.07 8.88
N VAL A 259 -8.41 -2.73 9.06
CA VAL A 259 -9.62 -2.52 8.25
C VAL A 259 -10.23 -1.18 8.65
N LEU A 260 -10.09 -0.20 7.77
CA LEU A 260 -10.54 1.18 7.94
C LEU A 260 -12.07 1.28 7.87
N SER A 261 -12.67 0.48 6.98
CA SER A 261 -14.12 0.37 6.82
C SER A 261 -14.54 -0.91 6.09
N TRP A 262 -15.84 -1.21 6.12
CA TRP A 262 -16.45 -2.36 5.45
C TRP A 262 -17.46 -1.92 4.38
N ILE A 263 -17.55 -2.70 3.30
CA ILE A 263 -18.58 -2.55 2.27
C ILE A 263 -19.48 -3.79 2.29
N PHE A 264 -20.79 -3.60 2.41
CA PHE A 264 -21.79 -4.67 2.56
C PHE A 264 -22.57 -4.91 1.26
N LEU A 265 -22.27 -6.03 0.58
CA LEU A 265 -22.83 -6.42 -0.72
C LEU A 265 -23.96 -7.44 -0.63
N HIS A 266 -24.42 -7.74 0.58
CA HIS A 266 -25.54 -8.65 0.86
C HIS A 266 -26.88 -8.27 0.19
N GLU A 267 -27.01 -7.05 -0.34
CA GLU A 267 -28.12 -6.62 -1.19
C GLU A 267 -27.90 -7.03 -2.66
N LEU A 268 -26.67 -7.13 -3.15
CA LEU A 268 -26.35 -7.40 -4.55
C LEU A 268 -26.79 -8.80 -4.99
N ARG A 269 -26.57 -9.83 -4.16
CA ARG A 269 -27.06 -11.20 -4.45
C ARG A 269 -28.58 -11.33 -4.27
N ARG A 270 -29.22 -10.49 -3.45
CA ARG A 270 -30.69 -10.45 -3.34
C ARG A 270 -31.33 -9.70 -4.50
N ASN A 271 -30.65 -8.67 -4.98
CA ASN A 271 -31.04 -7.77 -6.05
C ASN A 271 -30.18 -8.04 -7.30
N LEU A 272 -30.21 -9.27 -7.83
CA LEU A 272 -29.61 -9.62 -9.14
C LEU A 272 -30.45 -9.03 -10.31
N TRP A 273 -30.87 -7.78 -10.13
CA TRP A 273 -31.74 -6.96 -10.96
C TRP A 273 -31.45 -5.49 -10.59
N ASN A 274 -30.43 -4.92 -11.27
CA ASN A 274 -29.98 -3.52 -11.37
C ASN A 274 -28.64 -3.10 -10.67
N SER A 275 -27.79 -2.47 -11.50
CA SER A 275 -26.94 -1.25 -11.43
C SER A 275 -25.64 -1.04 -10.55
N GLY A 276 -24.97 0.13 -10.75
CA GLY A 276 -23.51 0.53 -10.71
C GLY A 276 -22.90 1.42 -9.56
N ASN A 277 -21.63 1.87 -9.34
CA ASN A 277 -20.46 2.46 -10.09
C ASN A 277 -18.97 2.10 -9.62
N THR A 278 -18.62 0.83 -9.33
CA THR A 278 -17.29 0.21 -8.99
C THR A 278 -17.35 -1.28 -9.35
N VAL A 279 -16.50 -1.81 -10.23
CA VAL A 279 -16.76 -3.14 -10.85
C VAL A 279 -16.54 -4.33 -9.88
N VAL A 280 -17.63 -5.03 -9.56
CA VAL A 280 -17.72 -6.28 -8.79
C VAL A 280 -18.50 -7.32 -9.59
N THR A 281 -18.05 -8.57 -9.56
CA THR A 281 -18.78 -9.75 -10.05
C THR A 281 -18.72 -10.86 -9.00
N GLY A 282 -19.22 -12.03 -9.35
CA GLY A 282 -18.97 -13.25 -8.59
C GLY A 282 -18.69 -14.43 -9.53
N LYS A 283 -18.15 -15.49 -8.95
CA LYS A 283 -17.91 -16.78 -9.63
C LYS A 283 -19.22 -17.26 -10.27
N LEU A 284 -19.22 -17.45 -11.59
CA LEU A 284 -20.35 -17.87 -12.42
C LEU A 284 -21.55 -16.89 -12.42
N TRP A 285 -21.31 -15.59 -12.17
CA TRP A 285 -22.37 -14.58 -12.26
C TRP A 285 -22.62 -14.15 -13.71
N PRO A 286 -23.87 -13.92 -14.15
CA PRO A 286 -24.19 -13.45 -15.51
C PRO A 286 -24.04 -11.93 -15.69
N LYS A 287 -23.61 -11.21 -14.63
CA LYS A 287 -23.57 -9.75 -14.56
C LYS A 287 -22.32 -9.27 -13.82
N LEU A 288 -21.68 -8.26 -14.41
CA LEU A 288 -20.74 -7.36 -13.76
C LEU A 288 -21.55 -6.18 -13.24
N TYR A 289 -21.51 -5.96 -11.94
CA TYR A 289 -22.11 -4.81 -11.29
C TYR A 289 -21.03 -3.80 -11.06
N GLU A 290 -21.21 -2.60 -11.54
CA GLU A 290 -20.56 -1.48 -10.90
C GLU A 290 -21.25 -1.33 -9.46
N ILE A 291 -20.67 -0.80 -8.38
CA ILE A 291 -21.36 -0.38 -7.13
C ILE A 291 -20.88 0.99 -6.59
N LYS A 292 -21.74 2.00 -6.33
CA LYS A 292 -21.25 3.31 -5.83
C LYS A 292 -21.34 3.34 -4.31
N LEU A 293 -20.23 3.51 -3.58
CA LEU A 293 -20.29 3.51 -2.10
C LEU A 293 -21.21 4.59 -1.52
N ARG A 294 -22.10 4.17 -0.62
CA ARG A 294 -23.00 5.02 0.18
C ARG A 294 -22.76 4.75 1.67
N PRO A 295 -22.37 5.74 2.48
CA PRO A 295 -22.25 5.59 3.93
C PRO A 295 -23.53 5.05 4.56
N VAL A 296 -23.40 4.19 5.56
CA VAL A 296 -24.50 3.70 6.40
C VAL A 296 -24.08 3.63 7.86
N ASP A 297 -25.06 3.68 8.76
CA ASP A 297 -24.84 3.32 10.16
C ASP A 297 -24.56 1.82 10.27
N GLY A 298 -23.57 1.47 11.09
CA GLY A 298 -23.27 0.08 11.42
C GLY A 298 -24.11 -0.45 12.58
N PRO A 299 -23.87 -1.70 13.00
CA PRO A 299 -24.47 -2.23 14.21
C PRO A 299 -23.84 -1.53 15.42
N ALA A 300 -24.64 -1.23 16.44
CA ALA A 300 -24.21 -0.41 17.58
C ALA A 300 -23.09 -1.03 18.43
N ASP A 301 -22.90 -2.35 18.36
CA ASP A 301 -21.79 -3.09 18.98
C ASP A 301 -20.56 -3.23 18.06
N GLY A 302 -20.64 -2.74 16.82
CA GLY A 302 -19.59 -2.84 15.81
C GLY A 302 -19.38 -4.25 15.24
N SER A 303 -20.24 -5.24 15.57
CA SER A 303 -20.09 -6.63 15.13
C SER A 303 -20.32 -6.81 13.63
N VAL A 304 -19.25 -7.11 12.90
CA VAL A 304 -19.26 -7.27 11.45
C VAL A 304 -19.90 -8.60 11.04
N GLU A 305 -19.82 -9.62 11.90
CA GLU A 305 -20.26 -11.00 11.67
C GLU A 305 -21.78 -11.10 11.42
N LYS A 306 -22.55 -10.10 11.86
CA LYS A 306 -24.00 -9.99 11.63
C LYS A 306 -24.35 -9.44 10.25
N LEU A 307 -23.46 -8.63 9.65
CA LEU A 307 -23.66 -7.97 8.35
C LEU A 307 -22.81 -8.61 7.22
N CYS A 308 -21.74 -9.30 7.61
CA CYS A 308 -20.92 -10.20 6.81
C CYS A 308 -21.04 -11.66 7.32
N PRO A 309 -22.26 -12.21 7.49
CA PRO A 309 -22.39 -13.61 7.86
C PRO A 309 -21.83 -14.50 6.74
N LYS A 310 -21.42 -15.72 7.07
CA LYS A 310 -21.23 -16.74 6.04
C LYS A 310 -22.53 -16.90 5.24
N ALA A 311 -22.44 -16.68 3.93
CA ALA A 311 -23.54 -16.78 3.00
C ALA A 311 -24.19 -18.16 3.12
N SER A 312 -25.52 -18.22 3.03
CA SER A 312 -26.31 -19.41 3.39
C SER A 312 -25.98 -20.67 2.58
N PHE A 313 -25.38 -20.53 1.40
CA PHE A 313 -24.92 -21.65 0.57
C PHE A 313 -23.63 -22.33 1.08
N TYR A 314 -22.89 -21.70 2.00
CA TYR A 314 -21.71 -22.27 2.66
C TYR A 314 -22.00 -22.74 4.11
N ARG A 315 -23.22 -23.25 4.35
CA ARG A 315 -23.69 -23.79 5.63
C ARG A 315 -24.21 -25.21 5.47
#